data_AF-A0A3M1A7C1-F1
#
_entry.id   AF-A0A3M1A7C1-F1
#
_cell.length_a   1.000
_cell.length_b   1.000
_cell.length_c   1.000
_cell.angle_alpha   90.00
_cell.angle_beta   90.00
_cell.angle_gamma   90.00
#
_symmetry.space_group_name_H-M   'P 1'
#
loop_
_entity.id
_entity.type
_entity.pdbx_description
1 polymer ?
#
loop_
_entity_poly.entity_id
_entity_poly.type
_entity_poly.pdbx_seq_one_letter_code
_entity_poly.pdbx_strand_id
1 'polypeptide(L)'
;MAIAQQLPINTGASATQMAQTIFGNGATVVGATYVGDNRSSGIFTQGNTVTPGVTPSDTGVILSTGRAKDFTNNSGTTNTNVSPWTSTNTGGVNNDPNFNALAGTNTYDASYLQVDFIPTGNVVTLDFRLASEEYPEWVNSQYNDVVGMWVNGVQANVSVQGNTASIGNINGGNAANLYVDNTADQYNTEMDGFTITLTFTAPVNPGVVNTLKIGVADTSDSLYDTNLLIAAGSVQTAIVAMDDTANAGLNSSKIIDVLANDIGQPTMFVTHINEVAVNPGDTVTLATGQTVTLNADGTLTVNTTGTLETINFTYTMQDGAGLTDTGMVTLTQMACFTAGTLIATPDGERPIETLNPGDLVLTLDDGPQPIRWIGTRTVPARGAFAPVRLAPGALGEEREIVVSPQHRMLVRGAWAELLFGVEEVLVRALDLVNGRTITRIADGRPVAYVHMMFDRHQIVLANGRPSESFLPGPMSRDAFEA
;
A
#
# COMPACT_ATOMS: atom_id res chain seq x y z
N MET A 1 -2.85 14.61 -23.54
CA MET A 1 -3.64 15.48 -22.67
C MET A 1 -5.08 15.06 -22.83
N ALA A 2 -5.74 14.82 -21.71
CA ALA A 2 -7.15 14.51 -21.70
C ALA A 2 -7.97 15.71 -22.23
N ILE A 3 -9.22 15.45 -22.59
CA ILE A 3 -10.18 16.50 -22.96
C ILE A 3 -11.29 16.47 -21.91
N ALA A 4 -11.60 17.64 -21.38
CA ALA A 4 -12.64 17.83 -20.39
C ALA A 4 -14.00 17.39 -20.91
N GLN A 5 -14.55 16.37 -20.28
CA GLN A 5 -15.87 15.85 -20.57
C GLN A 5 -16.58 15.50 -19.26
N GLN A 6 -17.81 15.97 -19.11
CA GLN A 6 -18.60 15.70 -17.92
C GLN A 6 -18.87 14.20 -17.76
N LEU A 7 -18.45 13.62 -16.64
CA LEU A 7 -18.86 12.30 -16.21
C LEU A 7 -20.36 12.31 -15.90
N PRO A 8 -21.18 11.47 -16.55
CA PRO A 8 -22.60 11.37 -16.24
C PRO A 8 -22.81 10.83 -14.82
N ILE A 9 -23.26 11.71 -13.91
CA ILE A 9 -23.55 11.37 -12.51
C ILE A 9 -25.03 11.66 -12.21
N ASN A 10 -25.77 10.61 -11.84
CA ASN A 10 -27.15 10.73 -11.37
C ASN A 10 -27.17 11.07 -9.87
N THR A 11 -27.10 12.36 -9.55
CA THR A 11 -27.24 12.87 -8.17
C THR A 11 -28.67 12.80 -7.62
N GLY A 12 -29.63 12.33 -8.42
CA GLY A 12 -31.01 12.05 -7.98
C GLY A 12 -31.23 10.59 -7.57
N ALA A 13 -30.18 9.76 -7.59
CA ALA A 13 -30.26 8.36 -7.19
C ALA A 13 -30.66 8.23 -5.70
N SER A 14 -31.62 7.37 -5.41
CA SER A 14 -31.94 7.00 -4.03
C SER A 14 -30.83 6.17 -3.40
N ALA A 15 -30.76 6.16 -2.06
CA ALA A 15 -29.83 5.32 -1.32
C ALA A 15 -29.95 3.83 -1.70
N THR A 16 -31.17 3.34 -1.92
CA THR A 16 -31.41 1.96 -2.36
C THR A 16 -30.85 1.70 -3.76
N GLN A 17 -30.98 2.65 -4.69
CA GLN A 17 -30.37 2.51 -6.02
C GLN A 17 -28.85 2.50 -5.93
N MET A 18 -28.24 3.40 -5.15
CA MET A 18 -26.79 3.41 -4.92
C MET A 18 -26.29 2.10 -4.30
N ALA A 19 -26.98 1.60 -3.28
CA ALA A 19 -26.67 0.30 -2.67
C ALA A 19 -26.78 -0.84 -3.69
N GLN A 20 -27.87 -0.90 -4.46
CA GLN A 20 -28.03 -1.92 -5.50
C GLN A 20 -26.98 -1.82 -6.62
N THR A 21 -26.43 -0.63 -6.88
CA THR A 21 -25.36 -0.45 -7.85
C THR A 21 -24.05 -1.07 -7.38
N ILE A 22 -23.68 -0.89 -6.10
CA ILE A 22 -22.38 -1.39 -5.59
C ILE A 22 -22.44 -2.84 -5.10
N PHE A 23 -23.63 -3.35 -4.75
CA PHE A 23 -23.80 -4.74 -4.31
C PHE A 23 -23.81 -5.74 -5.47
N GLY A 24 -22.93 -6.73 -5.38
CA GLY A 24 -22.74 -7.79 -6.35
C GLY A 24 -23.17 -9.17 -5.85
N ASN A 25 -22.48 -10.20 -6.32
CA ASN A 25 -22.88 -11.58 -6.09
C ASN A 25 -22.65 -12.02 -4.63
N GLY A 26 -23.59 -12.82 -4.12
CA GLY A 26 -23.52 -13.33 -2.75
C GLY A 26 -23.85 -12.28 -1.68
N ALA A 27 -24.46 -11.16 -2.04
CA ALA A 27 -24.98 -10.19 -1.07
C ALA A 27 -26.32 -9.62 -1.55
N THR A 28 -27.35 -9.66 -0.68
CA THR A 28 -28.69 -9.14 -0.99
C THR A 28 -28.98 -7.90 -0.16
N VAL A 29 -29.23 -6.76 -0.81
CA VAL A 29 -29.63 -5.51 -0.14
C VAL A 29 -31.04 -5.65 0.46
N VAL A 30 -31.17 -5.31 1.74
CA VAL A 30 -32.43 -5.27 2.50
C VAL A 30 -32.96 -3.84 2.60
N GLY A 31 -32.07 -2.89 2.86
CA GLY A 31 -32.41 -1.48 3.02
C GLY A 31 -31.17 -0.61 2.89
N ALA A 32 -31.35 0.68 2.57
CA ALA A 32 -30.25 1.61 2.51
C ALA A 32 -30.68 3.04 2.83
N THR A 33 -29.78 3.79 3.46
CA THR A 33 -29.95 5.21 3.76
C THR A 33 -28.68 5.97 3.40
N TYR A 34 -28.83 7.15 2.82
CA TYR A 34 -27.73 8.06 2.53
C TYR A 34 -27.77 9.23 3.51
N VAL A 35 -26.60 9.66 3.96
CA VAL A 35 -26.42 10.81 4.84
C VAL A 35 -25.31 11.69 4.26
N GLY A 36 -25.63 12.96 4.04
CA GLY A 36 -24.75 13.95 3.42
C GLY A 36 -25.57 14.98 2.62
N ASP A 37 -24.89 15.93 1.98
CA ASP A 37 -25.56 16.84 1.06
C ASP A 37 -26.11 16.08 -0.16
N ASN A 38 -27.26 16.49 -0.69
CA ASN A 38 -27.91 15.80 -1.80
C ASN A 38 -27.19 15.94 -3.16
N ARG A 39 -26.14 16.77 -3.22
CA ARG A 39 -25.26 16.92 -4.40
C ARG A 39 -23.93 16.18 -4.25
N SER A 40 -23.66 15.62 -3.07
CA SER A 40 -22.41 14.97 -2.69
C SER A 40 -22.41 13.46 -2.92
N SER A 41 -23.41 12.95 -3.63
CA SER A 41 -23.45 11.55 -4.03
C SER A 41 -24.15 11.35 -5.37
N GLY A 42 -23.92 10.21 -5.99
CA GLY A 42 -24.67 9.77 -7.15
C GLY A 42 -24.15 8.49 -7.76
N ILE A 43 -24.87 7.99 -8.76
CA ILE A 43 -24.42 6.88 -9.60
C ILE A 43 -23.72 7.45 -10.82
N PHE A 44 -22.44 7.12 -11.00
CA PHE A 44 -21.71 7.47 -12.22
C PHE A 44 -21.84 6.35 -13.26
N THR A 45 -21.73 6.71 -14.54
CA THR A 45 -21.75 5.76 -15.67
C THR A 45 -20.77 6.20 -16.74
N GLN A 46 -20.39 5.29 -17.65
CA GLN A 46 -19.44 5.54 -18.74
C GLN A 46 -18.05 5.94 -18.23
N GLY A 47 -17.67 5.52 -17.02
CA GLY A 47 -16.38 5.81 -16.40
C GLY A 47 -15.20 5.43 -17.28
N ASN A 48 -15.25 4.26 -17.92
CA ASN A 48 -14.18 3.78 -18.79
C ASN A 48 -14.07 4.57 -20.10
N THR A 49 -15.16 5.20 -20.54
CA THR A 49 -15.19 5.96 -21.79
C THR A 49 -14.89 7.45 -21.55
N VAL A 50 -15.45 8.04 -20.50
CA VAL A 50 -15.38 9.47 -20.22
C VAL A 50 -14.12 9.83 -19.42
N THR A 51 -13.73 9.01 -18.46
CA THR A 51 -12.56 9.26 -17.59
C THR A 51 -11.70 7.99 -17.47
N PRO A 52 -11.11 7.54 -18.60
CA PRO A 52 -10.43 6.26 -18.68
C PRO A 52 -9.28 6.19 -17.67
N GLY A 53 -9.30 5.13 -16.85
CA GLY A 53 -8.28 4.88 -15.85
C GLY A 53 -8.37 5.72 -14.58
N VAL A 54 -9.44 6.50 -14.36
CA VAL A 54 -9.66 7.26 -13.12
C VAL A 54 -10.71 6.60 -12.21
N THR A 55 -11.82 6.14 -12.80
CA THR A 55 -12.86 5.40 -12.07
C THR A 55 -12.48 3.92 -11.92
N PRO A 56 -12.87 3.24 -10.83
CA PRO A 56 -12.54 1.82 -10.62
C PRO A 56 -13.33 0.87 -11.53
N SER A 57 -14.38 1.36 -12.19
CA SER A 57 -15.24 0.59 -13.09
C SER A 57 -16.02 1.53 -14.02
N ASP A 58 -16.72 0.99 -15.02
CA ASP A 58 -17.50 1.83 -15.94
C ASP A 58 -18.75 2.47 -15.30
N THR A 59 -19.29 1.81 -14.27
CA THR A 59 -20.44 2.28 -13.48
C THR A 59 -20.14 2.07 -12.02
N GLY A 60 -20.66 2.92 -11.14
CA GLY A 60 -20.45 2.81 -9.71
C GLY A 60 -21.11 3.95 -8.94
N VAL A 61 -20.72 4.13 -7.69
CA VAL A 61 -21.21 5.20 -6.82
C VAL A 61 -20.07 6.15 -6.49
N ILE A 62 -20.34 7.45 -6.54
CA ILE A 62 -19.44 8.49 -6.05
C ILE A 62 -20.03 9.05 -4.76
N LEU A 63 -19.19 9.19 -3.73
CA LEU A 63 -19.45 9.96 -2.51
C LEU A 63 -18.36 11.03 -2.44
N SER A 64 -18.74 12.27 -2.16
CA SER A 64 -17.85 13.42 -2.21
C SER A 64 -18.02 14.26 -0.95
N THR A 65 -16.95 14.90 -0.48
CA THR A 65 -17.08 15.97 0.53
C THR A 65 -17.53 17.28 -0.11
N GLY A 66 -17.27 17.41 -1.41
CA GLY A 66 -17.82 18.42 -2.31
C GLY A 66 -19.03 17.98 -3.11
N ARG A 67 -19.24 18.63 -4.26
CA ARG A 67 -20.28 18.26 -5.22
C ARG A 67 -19.79 17.17 -6.15
N ALA A 68 -20.49 16.04 -6.18
CA ALA A 68 -20.14 14.91 -7.04
C ALA A 68 -20.03 15.27 -8.53
N LYS A 69 -20.84 16.23 -9.02
CA LYS A 69 -20.78 16.68 -10.42
C LYS A 69 -19.51 17.46 -10.76
N ASP A 70 -18.84 18.02 -9.77
CA ASP A 70 -17.66 18.85 -9.99
C ASP A 70 -16.37 17.99 -10.08
N PHE A 71 -16.49 16.65 -9.94
CA PHE A 71 -15.42 15.68 -10.17
C PHE A 71 -14.79 15.76 -11.59
N THR A 72 -15.54 16.24 -12.57
CA THR A 72 -15.10 16.51 -13.95
C THR A 72 -15.80 17.75 -14.48
N ASN A 73 -15.16 18.54 -15.35
CA ASN A 73 -15.81 19.66 -16.03
C ASN A 73 -16.28 19.33 -17.47
N ASN A 74 -17.01 20.27 -18.08
CA ASN A 74 -17.59 20.14 -19.42
C ASN A 74 -17.02 21.09 -20.48
N SER A 75 -15.88 21.74 -20.21
CA SER A 75 -15.35 22.81 -21.04
C SER A 75 -15.00 22.36 -22.47
N GLY A 76 -14.78 21.06 -22.69
CA GLY A 76 -14.31 20.52 -23.97
C GLY A 76 -12.87 20.95 -24.30
N THR A 77 -12.14 21.48 -23.32
CA THR A 77 -10.75 21.94 -23.46
C THR A 77 -9.78 20.94 -22.83
N THR A 78 -8.49 21.24 -22.87
CA THR A 78 -7.46 20.47 -22.13
C THR A 78 -7.37 20.87 -20.66
N ASN A 79 -8.15 21.85 -20.20
CA ASN A 79 -8.27 22.13 -18.77
C ASN A 79 -9.18 21.07 -18.15
N THR A 80 -8.56 20.07 -17.56
CA THR A 80 -9.25 18.96 -16.90
C THR A 80 -9.14 19.04 -15.39
N ASN A 81 -8.17 19.78 -14.86
CA ASN A 81 -7.76 19.79 -13.46
C ASN A 81 -7.55 21.19 -12.85
N VAL A 82 -7.93 22.27 -13.55
CA VAL A 82 -7.79 23.65 -13.03
C VAL A 82 -9.03 24.48 -13.34
N SER A 83 -10.21 23.84 -13.39
CA SER A 83 -11.46 24.57 -13.58
C SER A 83 -11.77 25.38 -12.32
N PRO A 84 -12.04 26.70 -12.43
CA PRO A 84 -12.44 27.45 -11.25
C PRO A 84 -13.81 26.97 -10.75
N TRP A 85 -14.01 27.00 -9.43
CA TRP A 85 -15.27 26.69 -8.73
C TRP A 85 -15.67 25.22 -8.63
N THR A 86 -14.71 24.31 -8.76
CA THR A 86 -14.94 22.86 -8.59
C THR A 86 -14.68 22.38 -7.16
N SER A 87 -13.91 23.13 -6.37
CA SER A 87 -13.78 22.96 -4.92
C SER A 87 -14.95 23.60 -4.18
N THR A 88 -15.72 22.81 -3.44
CA THR A 88 -17.05 23.19 -2.97
C THR A 88 -17.37 22.69 -1.57
N ASN A 89 -17.49 23.61 -0.61
CA ASN A 89 -18.06 23.27 0.69
C ASN A 89 -19.56 22.86 0.55
N THR A 90 -19.96 21.83 1.29
CA THR A 90 -21.33 21.28 1.31
C THR A 90 -21.98 21.40 2.68
N GLY A 91 -23.17 20.81 2.86
CA GLY A 91 -23.88 20.79 4.14
C GLY A 91 -23.84 19.40 4.78
N GLY A 92 -22.73 18.68 4.63
CA GLY A 92 -22.58 17.30 5.10
C GLY A 92 -22.56 17.20 6.63
N VAL A 93 -22.37 15.98 7.14
CA VAL A 93 -22.39 15.75 8.60
C VAL A 93 -21.04 16.07 9.22
N ASN A 94 -21.04 17.02 10.15
CA ASN A 94 -19.86 17.32 10.97
C ASN A 94 -19.79 16.41 12.19
N ASN A 95 -18.57 16.06 12.60
CA ASN A 95 -18.25 15.30 13.81
C ASN A 95 -18.95 13.94 13.90
N ASP A 96 -19.05 13.22 12.79
CA ASP A 96 -19.50 11.83 12.83
C ASP A 96 -18.50 11.00 13.66
N PRO A 97 -18.94 10.24 14.67
CA PRO A 97 -18.03 9.57 15.61
C PRO A 97 -17.06 8.58 14.95
N ASN A 98 -17.47 7.90 13.88
CA ASN A 98 -16.62 6.92 13.21
C ASN A 98 -15.52 7.61 12.41
N PHE A 99 -15.87 8.68 11.68
CA PHE A 99 -14.90 9.47 10.94
C PHE A 99 -13.95 10.24 11.88
N ASN A 100 -14.45 10.79 12.99
CA ASN A 100 -13.59 11.42 14.00
C ASN A 100 -12.59 10.42 14.61
N ALA A 101 -13.05 9.20 14.92
CA ALA A 101 -12.18 8.16 15.44
C ALA A 101 -11.11 7.74 14.41
N LEU A 102 -11.49 7.64 13.13
CA LEU A 102 -10.59 7.31 12.04
C LEU A 102 -9.55 8.42 11.78
N ALA A 103 -9.96 9.68 11.80
CA ALA A 103 -9.09 10.83 11.59
C ALA A 103 -8.23 11.19 12.82
N GLY A 104 -8.65 10.76 14.03
CA GLY A 104 -8.04 11.18 15.29
C GLY A 104 -8.29 12.65 15.64
N THR A 105 -9.21 13.32 14.93
CA THR A 105 -9.58 14.74 15.09
C THR A 105 -11.04 14.94 14.66
N ASN A 106 -11.54 16.18 14.69
CA ASN A 106 -12.87 16.50 14.19
C ASN A 106 -12.90 16.48 12.65
N THR A 107 -13.91 15.81 12.09
CA THR A 107 -14.18 15.78 10.65
C THR A 107 -15.41 16.61 10.29
N TYR A 108 -15.49 17.01 9.03
CA TYR A 108 -16.54 17.85 8.48
C TYR A 108 -17.16 17.24 7.22
N ASP A 109 -18.36 17.71 6.89
CA ASP A 109 -19.01 17.50 5.59
C ASP A 109 -19.12 16.04 5.11
N ALA A 110 -19.24 15.10 6.07
CA ALA A 110 -19.27 13.68 5.76
C ALA A 110 -20.42 13.30 4.81
N SER A 111 -20.08 12.49 3.81
CA SER A 111 -20.99 11.88 2.82
C SER A 111 -20.84 10.36 2.89
N TYR A 112 -21.88 9.66 3.34
CA TYR A 112 -21.83 8.21 3.54
C TYR A 112 -23.13 7.48 3.24
N LEU A 113 -22.99 6.23 2.84
CA LEU A 113 -24.07 5.28 2.62
C LEU A 113 -24.09 4.26 3.75
N GLN A 114 -25.28 3.98 4.29
CA GLN A 114 -25.53 2.84 5.18
C GLN A 114 -26.43 1.84 4.47
N VAL A 115 -26.08 0.56 4.53
CA VAL A 115 -26.78 -0.52 3.84
C VAL A 115 -26.97 -1.70 4.78
N ASP A 116 -28.21 -2.16 4.92
CA ASP A 116 -28.53 -3.45 5.52
C ASP A 116 -28.53 -4.50 4.42
N PHE A 117 -27.83 -5.60 4.62
CA PHE A 117 -27.72 -6.66 3.62
C PHE A 117 -27.61 -8.06 4.23
N ILE A 118 -27.95 -9.07 3.45
CA ILE A 118 -27.82 -10.48 3.82
C ILE A 118 -26.77 -11.13 2.89
N PRO A 119 -25.57 -11.47 3.39
CA PRO A 119 -24.55 -12.15 2.61
C PRO A 119 -24.72 -13.67 2.62
N THR A 120 -24.17 -14.33 1.60
CA THR A 120 -24.07 -15.81 1.53
C THR A 120 -22.73 -16.33 2.02
N GLY A 121 -21.65 -15.55 1.86
CA GLY A 121 -20.32 -15.82 2.40
C GLY A 121 -20.08 -15.13 3.75
N ASN A 122 -18.93 -15.41 4.35
CA ASN A 122 -18.52 -14.91 5.68
C ASN A 122 -17.48 -13.77 5.62
N VAL A 123 -17.07 -13.38 4.42
CA VAL A 123 -16.18 -12.24 4.15
C VAL A 123 -16.79 -11.45 2.98
N VAL A 124 -16.73 -10.12 3.07
CA VAL A 124 -17.16 -9.20 2.02
C VAL A 124 -15.98 -8.33 1.60
N THR A 125 -15.85 -8.10 0.29
CA THR A 125 -14.92 -7.12 -0.30
C THR A 125 -15.67 -5.90 -0.84
N LEU A 126 -14.97 -4.80 -1.09
CA LEU A 126 -15.46 -3.63 -1.81
C LEU A 126 -14.26 -2.95 -2.49
N ASP A 127 -14.36 -2.74 -3.79
CA ASP A 127 -13.35 -2.06 -4.60
C ASP A 127 -13.67 -0.57 -4.73
N PHE A 128 -12.67 0.27 -4.51
CA PHE A 128 -12.80 1.72 -4.56
C PHE A 128 -11.54 2.44 -5.05
N ARG A 129 -11.70 3.71 -5.40
CA ARG A 129 -10.60 4.66 -5.59
C ARG A 129 -10.86 5.92 -4.80
N LEU A 130 -9.77 6.53 -4.37
CA LEU A 130 -9.77 7.85 -3.74
C LEU A 130 -9.17 8.86 -4.71
N ALA A 131 -9.84 9.99 -4.91
CA ALA A 131 -9.36 11.09 -5.74
C ALA A 131 -9.56 12.41 -4.98
N SER A 132 -8.59 13.32 -5.02
CA SER A 132 -8.63 14.54 -4.22
C SER A 132 -7.85 15.68 -4.88
N GLU A 133 -8.28 16.92 -4.60
CA GLU A 133 -7.55 18.17 -4.87
C GLU A 133 -6.41 18.40 -3.85
N GLU A 134 -6.32 17.63 -2.76
CA GLU A 134 -5.24 17.77 -1.77
C GLU A 134 -3.91 17.12 -2.22
N TYR A 135 -3.93 16.34 -3.29
CA TYR A 135 -2.74 15.71 -3.86
C TYR A 135 -1.95 16.67 -4.74
N PRO A 136 -0.62 16.49 -4.90
CA PRO A 136 0.31 15.84 -3.98
C PRO A 136 0.80 16.75 -2.84
N GLU A 137 0.40 18.03 -2.81
CA GLU A 137 1.02 19.07 -1.97
C GLU A 137 0.78 18.89 -0.46
N TRP A 138 -0.31 18.23 -0.05
CA TRP A 138 -0.73 18.17 1.36
C TRP A 138 -0.66 16.78 2.01
N VAL A 139 0.00 15.82 1.36
CA VAL A 139 0.13 14.41 1.80
C VAL A 139 0.82 14.22 3.16
N ASN A 140 1.56 15.22 3.65
CA ASN A 140 2.20 15.22 4.98
C ASN A 140 1.56 16.24 5.94
N SER A 141 0.34 16.69 5.66
CA SER A 141 -0.37 17.66 6.46
C SER A 141 -1.40 17.00 7.40
N GLN A 142 -1.88 17.76 8.38
CA GLN A 142 -2.93 17.34 9.30
C GLN A 142 -4.34 17.36 8.68
N TYR A 143 -4.45 17.63 7.37
CA TYR A 143 -5.70 17.92 6.66
C TYR A 143 -6.24 16.71 5.86
N ASN A 144 -5.58 15.55 5.91
CA ASN A 144 -5.94 14.41 5.08
C ASN A 144 -7.37 13.91 5.29
N ASP A 145 -8.21 14.05 4.28
CA ASP A 145 -9.55 13.48 4.27
C ASP A 145 -9.52 11.96 4.47
N VAL A 146 -10.57 11.47 5.13
CA VAL A 146 -10.66 10.07 5.56
C VAL A 146 -11.76 9.33 4.83
N VAL A 147 -11.41 8.16 4.28
CA VAL A 147 -12.36 7.18 3.78
C VAL A 147 -12.41 6.00 4.72
N GLY A 148 -13.62 5.59 5.08
CA GLY A 148 -13.82 4.47 5.98
C GLY A 148 -15.00 3.61 5.58
N MET A 149 -14.85 2.31 5.84
CA MET A 149 -15.90 1.31 5.78
C MET A 149 -16.01 0.62 7.14
N TRP A 150 -17.24 0.39 7.60
CA TRP A 150 -17.55 -0.34 8.82
C TRP A 150 -18.61 -1.39 8.53
N VAL A 151 -18.40 -2.60 9.05
CA VAL A 151 -19.35 -3.70 8.99
C VAL A 151 -19.72 -4.10 10.42
N ASN A 152 -21.03 -4.12 10.72
CA ASN A 152 -21.55 -4.39 12.06
C ASN A 152 -20.91 -3.53 13.17
N GLY A 153 -20.57 -2.28 12.82
CA GLY A 153 -19.90 -1.33 13.72
C GLY A 153 -18.39 -1.50 13.86
N VAL A 154 -17.78 -2.50 13.21
CA VAL A 154 -16.33 -2.75 13.21
C VAL A 154 -15.73 -2.20 11.92
N GLN A 155 -14.62 -1.47 12.01
CA GLN A 155 -13.93 -0.93 10.84
C GLN A 155 -13.41 -2.08 9.95
N ALA A 156 -13.66 -1.98 8.65
CA ALA A 156 -13.13 -2.90 7.65
C ALA A 156 -11.63 -2.68 7.46
N ASN A 157 -10.93 -3.75 7.09
CA ASN A 157 -9.53 -3.66 6.74
C ASN A 157 -9.37 -3.09 5.33
N VAL A 158 -8.31 -2.33 5.10
CA VAL A 158 -7.87 -1.88 3.78
C VAL A 158 -6.37 -2.03 3.71
N SER A 159 -5.89 -2.68 2.66
CA SER A 159 -4.45 -2.89 2.48
C SER A 159 -3.76 -1.65 1.93
N VAL A 160 -3.66 -0.63 2.79
CA VAL A 160 -2.78 0.53 2.63
C VAL A 160 -2.02 0.75 3.93
N GLN A 161 -0.91 1.50 3.92
CA GLN A 161 -0.08 1.68 5.11
C GLN A 161 -0.94 2.09 6.34
N GLY A 162 -0.84 1.33 7.43
CA GLY A 162 -1.56 1.63 8.67
C GLY A 162 -3.06 1.28 8.70
N ASN A 163 -3.56 0.46 7.76
CA ASN A 163 -4.96 0.00 7.71
C ASN A 163 -6.00 1.14 7.71
N THR A 164 -5.60 2.29 7.17
CA THR A 164 -6.40 3.51 7.14
C THR A 164 -6.27 4.13 5.76
N ALA A 165 -7.36 4.16 5.02
CA ALA A 165 -7.45 4.85 3.73
C ALA A 165 -7.58 6.36 3.97
N SER A 166 -6.45 7.03 4.16
CA SER A 166 -6.34 8.49 4.16
C SER A 166 -5.32 8.94 3.12
N ILE A 167 -5.50 10.16 2.62
CA ILE A 167 -4.63 10.78 1.61
C ILE A 167 -3.14 10.71 2.02
N GLY A 168 -2.84 10.93 3.30
CA GLY A 168 -1.48 10.87 3.82
C GLY A 168 -0.91 9.45 4.01
N ASN A 169 -1.74 8.44 4.28
CA ASN A 169 -1.28 7.06 4.40
C ASN A 169 -1.10 6.37 3.05
N ILE A 170 -1.87 6.81 2.05
CA ILE A 170 -1.81 6.29 0.68
C ILE A 170 -0.66 6.95 -0.11
N ASN A 171 -0.20 8.15 0.30
CA ASN A 171 0.83 8.92 -0.43
C ASN A 171 2.06 9.34 0.43
N GLY A 172 2.12 8.97 1.71
CA GLY A 172 3.32 9.15 2.53
C GLY A 172 4.44 8.16 2.18
N GLY A 173 5.44 8.59 1.41
CA GLY A 173 6.67 7.82 1.17
C GLY A 173 6.48 6.54 0.34
N ASN A 174 6.70 5.36 0.96
CA ASN A 174 6.86 4.02 0.32
C ASN A 174 5.61 3.45 -0.41
N ALA A 175 4.62 4.26 -0.78
CA ALA A 175 3.38 3.84 -1.45
C ALA A 175 3.20 4.39 -2.88
N ALA A 176 4.28 4.89 -3.50
CA ALA A 176 4.25 5.52 -4.83
C ALA A 176 3.54 4.71 -5.94
N ASN A 177 3.52 3.37 -5.85
CA ASN A 177 2.81 2.52 -6.83
C ASN A 177 1.28 2.57 -6.70
N LEU A 178 0.74 3.13 -5.61
CA LEU A 178 -0.69 3.23 -5.36
C LEU A 178 -1.28 4.56 -5.80
N TYR A 179 -0.44 5.55 -6.11
CA TYR A 179 -0.84 6.91 -6.45
C TYR A 179 -0.62 7.19 -7.94
N VAL A 180 -1.58 7.91 -8.53
CA VAL A 180 -1.54 8.40 -9.90
C VAL A 180 -1.64 9.91 -9.86
N ASP A 181 -0.58 10.56 -10.34
CA ASP A 181 -0.47 12.01 -10.49
C ASP A 181 -1.33 12.52 -11.66
N ASN A 182 -2.06 13.60 -11.42
CA ASN A 182 -2.84 14.32 -12.42
C ASN A 182 -2.55 15.84 -12.46
N THR A 183 -1.51 16.31 -11.78
CA THR A 183 -1.14 17.75 -11.72
C THR A 183 -0.84 18.37 -13.10
N ALA A 184 -0.65 17.55 -14.14
CA ALA A 184 -0.38 17.98 -15.51
C ALA A 184 -1.54 17.71 -16.50
N ASP A 185 -2.79 17.64 -16.04
CA ASP A 185 -3.98 17.42 -16.91
C ASP A 185 -3.88 16.10 -17.73
N GLN A 186 -3.35 15.07 -17.09
CA GLN A 186 -3.12 13.76 -17.72
C GLN A 186 -4.43 12.99 -17.91
N TYR A 187 -5.40 13.21 -17.02
CA TYR A 187 -6.67 12.51 -16.91
C TYR A 187 -7.84 13.49 -16.85
N ASN A 188 -9.03 13.02 -17.28
CA ASN A 188 -10.25 13.82 -17.25
C ASN A 188 -10.89 13.79 -15.85
N THR A 189 -10.33 14.55 -14.92
CA THR A 189 -10.85 14.77 -13.57
C THR A 189 -10.27 16.06 -12.99
N GLU A 190 -11.08 16.77 -12.19
CA GLU A 190 -10.69 17.98 -11.47
C GLU A 190 -9.80 17.72 -10.26
N MET A 191 -9.44 16.46 -10.02
CA MET A 191 -8.63 16.05 -8.88
C MET A 191 -7.16 16.03 -9.28
N ASP A 192 -6.30 16.58 -8.43
CA ASP A 192 -4.86 16.65 -8.66
C ASP A 192 -4.15 15.28 -8.59
N GLY A 193 -4.82 14.29 -8.01
CA GLY A 193 -4.44 12.90 -8.19
C GLY A 193 -5.47 11.93 -7.66
N PHE A 194 -5.22 10.65 -7.89
CA PHE A 194 -6.09 9.57 -7.46
C PHE A 194 -5.31 8.28 -7.21
N THR A 195 -5.95 7.30 -6.60
CA THR A 195 -5.33 6.00 -6.31
C THR A 195 -5.57 5.00 -7.44
N ILE A 196 -4.73 3.97 -7.53
CA ILE A 196 -5.16 2.71 -8.16
C ILE A 196 -6.36 2.14 -7.39
N THR A 197 -7.03 1.12 -7.94
CA THR A 197 -8.11 0.43 -7.23
C THR A 197 -7.60 -0.20 -5.94
N LEU A 198 -8.25 0.11 -4.83
CA LEU A 198 -8.00 -0.42 -3.49
C LEU A 198 -9.22 -1.20 -3.03
N THR A 199 -9.03 -2.09 -2.07
CA THR A 199 -10.09 -2.99 -1.61
C THR A 199 -10.25 -2.92 -0.09
N PHE A 200 -11.50 -2.77 0.36
CA PHE A 200 -11.88 -3.02 1.74
C PHE A 200 -12.27 -4.48 1.92
N THR A 201 -11.89 -5.10 3.03
CA THR A 201 -12.26 -6.47 3.40
C THR A 201 -12.80 -6.50 4.82
N ALA A 202 -13.93 -7.17 5.04
CA ALA A 202 -14.53 -7.30 6.36
C ALA A 202 -15.23 -8.63 6.59
N PRO A 203 -15.21 -9.18 7.82
CA PRO A 203 -16.02 -10.33 8.16
C PRO A 203 -17.51 -9.97 8.21
N VAL A 204 -18.35 -10.89 7.74
CA VAL A 204 -19.81 -10.79 7.76
C VAL A 204 -20.45 -12.09 8.25
N ASN A 205 -21.69 -12.01 8.71
CA ASN A 205 -22.45 -13.16 9.19
C ASN A 205 -23.38 -13.69 8.08
N PRO A 206 -23.14 -14.89 7.51
CA PRO A 206 -23.95 -15.43 6.43
C PRO A 206 -25.41 -15.65 6.86
N GLY A 207 -26.35 -15.41 5.93
CA GLY A 207 -27.77 -15.74 6.10
C GLY A 207 -28.54 -14.88 7.10
N VAL A 208 -27.90 -13.86 7.69
CA VAL A 208 -28.53 -12.88 8.58
C VAL A 208 -28.22 -11.45 8.12
N VAL A 209 -28.96 -10.48 8.64
CA VAL A 209 -28.74 -9.06 8.31
C VAL A 209 -27.43 -8.58 8.92
N ASN A 210 -26.60 -7.94 8.10
CA ASN A 210 -25.39 -7.21 8.46
C ASN A 210 -25.58 -5.74 8.07
N THR A 211 -24.87 -4.84 8.75
CA THR A 211 -24.89 -3.40 8.45
C THR A 211 -23.55 -2.99 7.84
N LEU A 212 -23.57 -2.36 6.67
CA LEU A 212 -22.43 -1.68 6.05
C LEU A 212 -22.60 -0.17 6.25
N LYS A 213 -21.55 0.54 6.69
CA LYS A 213 -21.43 2.00 6.56
C LYS A 213 -20.17 2.29 5.75
N ILE A 214 -20.26 3.07 4.69
CA ILE A 214 -19.10 3.49 3.89
C ILE A 214 -19.24 4.95 3.48
N GLY A 215 -18.15 5.71 3.55
CA GLY A 215 -18.14 7.09 3.06
C GLY A 215 -16.81 7.80 3.22
N VAL A 216 -16.89 9.11 3.03
CA VAL A 216 -15.77 10.06 3.07
C VAL A 216 -16.14 11.24 3.97
N ALA A 217 -15.15 11.83 4.64
CA ALA A 217 -15.31 13.06 5.40
C ALA A 217 -14.05 13.92 5.33
N ASP A 218 -14.25 15.24 5.39
CA ASP A 218 -13.17 16.21 5.38
C ASP A 218 -12.42 16.24 6.70
N THR A 219 -11.11 16.41 6.65
CA THR A 219 -10.29 16.61 7.85
C THR A 219 -9.76 18.05 7.92
N SER A 220 -10.23 18.79 8.93
CA SER A 220 -9.68 20.10 9.35
C SER A 220 -9.85 21.31 8.42
N ASP A 221 -10.06 21.18 7.11
CA ASP A 221 -10.61 22.26 6.28
C ASP A 221 -11.73 21.76 5.38
N SER A 222 -12.50 22.68 4.80
CA SER A 222 -13.67 22.36 3.95
C SER A 222 -13.48 22.96 2.56
N LEU A 223 -12.22 23.19 2.15
CA LEU A 223 -11.87 23.99 0.97
C LEU A 223 -11.51 23.12 -0.22
N TYR A 224 -10.95 21.94 0.00
CA TYR A 224 -10.57 20.98 -1.03
C TYR A 224 -11.47 19.75 -0.98
N ASP A 225 -11.89 19.27 -2.15
CA ASP A 225 -12.88 18.20 -2.23
C ASP A 225 -12.19 16.83 -2.40
N THR A 226 -12.66 15.84 -1.66
CA THR A 226 -12.25 14.44 -1.81
C THR A 226 -13.42 13.57 -2.27
N ASN A 227 -13.13 12.70 -3.23
CA ASN A 227 -14.07 11.82 -3.89
C ASN A 227 -13.72 10.35 -3.64
N LEU A 228 -14.68 9.63 -3.05
CA LEU A 228 -14.70 8.19 -2.92
C LEU A 228 -15.52 7.59 -4.07
N LEU A 229 -14.84 6.89 -4.99
CA LEU A 229 -15.43 6.21 -6.13
C LEU A 229 -15.50 4.71 -5.82
N ILE A 230 -16.70 4.13 -5.77
CA ILE A 230 -16.94 2.72 -5.44
C ILE A 230 -17.36 1.98 -6.71
N ALA A 231 -16.72 0.84 -6.99
CA ALA A 231 -17.02 0.04 -8.17
C ALA A 231 -18.40 -0.64 -8.08
N ALA A 232 -19.14 -0.68 -9.19
CA ALA A 232 -20.39 -1.41 -9.25
C ALA A 232 -20.19 -2.92 -9.04
N GLY A 233 -21.09 -3.54 -8.28
CA GLY A 233 -21.04 -4.98 -7.99
C GLY A 233 -19.85 -5.44 -7.13
N SER A 234 -19.02 -4.54 -6.63
CA SER A 234 -17.82 -4.91 -5.86
C SER A 234 -18.12 -5.34 -4.42
N VAL A 235 -19.28 -4.98 -3.86
CA VAL A 235 -19.72 -5.52 -2.56
C VAL A 235 -20.23 -6.93 -2.75
N GLN A 236 -19.33 -7.90 -2.63
CA GLN A 236 -19.62 -9.31 -2.92
C GLN A 236 -19.00 -10.27 -1.91
N THR A 237 -19.51 -11.50 -1.90
CA THR A 237 -18.97 -12.59 -1.07
C THR A 237 -18.77 -13.89 -1.85
N ALA A 238 -19.03 -13.87 -3.17
CA ALA A 238 -19.00 -15.05 -4.03
C ALA A 238 -17.57 -15.42 -4.48
N ILE A 239 -16.76 -14.39 -4.73
CA ILE A 239 -15.34 -14.47 -5.02
C ILE A 239 -14.67 -13.37 -4.20
N VAL A 240 -13.58 -13.69 -3.50
CA VAL A 240 -12.86 -12.77 -2.61
C VAL A 240 -11.37 -12.95 -2.82
N ALA A 241 -10.72 -11.93 -3.38
CA ALA A 241 -9.28 -11.81 -3.45
C ALA A 241 -8.76 -11.31 -2.10
N MET A 242 -7.91 -12.09 -1.47
CA MET A 242 -7.35 -11.83 -0.15
C MET A 242 -5.94 -11.28 -0.30
N ASP A 243 -5.63 -10.23 0.45
CA ASP A 243 -4.33 -9.59 0.33
C ASP A 243 -3.17 -10.54 0.66
N ASP A 244 -2.10 -10.42 -0.11
CA ASP A 244 -0.86 -11.18 0.02
C ASP A 244 0.22 -10.34 0.66
N THR A 245 0.99 -10.97 1.54
CA THR A 245 2.25 -10.40 2.02
C THR A 245 3.41 -11.33 1.73
N ALA A 246 4.50 -10.73 1.29
CA ALA A 246 5.71 -11.46 0.98
C ALA A 246 6.95 -10.65 1.32
N ASN A 247 8.07 -11.36 1.30
CA ASN A 247 9.38 -10.81 1.58
C ASN A 247 10.34 -11.12 0.42
N ALA A 248 11.11 -10.14 -0.01
CA ALA A 248 12.13 -10.31 -1.05
C ALA A 248 13.47 -9.67 -0.69
N GLY A 249 14.53 -10.22 -1.27
CA GLY A 249 15.81 -9.50 -1.33
C GLY A 249 15.76 -8.44 -2.42
N LEU A 250 16.73 -7.55 -2.42
CA LEU A 250 16.94 -6.56 -3.47
C LEU A 250 17.51 -7.19 -4.73
N ASN A 251 17.16 -6.64 -5.89
CA ASN A 251 17.53 -7.16 -7.22
C ASN A 251 17.32 -8.67 -7.35
N SER A 252 16.26 -9.16 -6.74
CA SER A 252 15.96 -10.58 -6.59
C SER A 252 14.59 -10.91 -7.13
N SER A 253 14.40 -12.18 -7.42
CA SER A 253 13.11 -12.71 -7.79
C SER A 253 12.43 -13.37 -6.59
N LYS A 254 11.12 -13.16 -6.47
CA LYS A 254 10.22 -13.80 -5.52
C LYS A 254 8.99 -14.31 -6.27
N ILE A 255 8.65 -15.58 -6.07
CA ILE A 255 7.41 -16.18 -6.55
C ILE A 255 6.37 -16.09 -5.43
N ILE A 256 5.15 -15.68 -5.78
CA ILE A 256 4.00 -15.51 -4.89
C ILE A 256 2.81 -16.25 -5.51
N ASP A 257 2.18 -17.13 -4.75
CA ASP A 257 0.94 -17.80 -5.14
C ASP A 257 -0.24 -17.02 -4.58
N VAL A 258 -0.66 -15.99 -5.32
CA VAL A 258 -1.70 -15.04 -4.90
C VAL A 258 -3.09 -15.64 -4.83
N LEU A 259 -3.30 -16.83 -5.44
CA LEU A 259 -4.60 -17.50 -5.44
C LEU A 259 -4.74 -18.48 -4.27
N ALA A 260 -3.67 -18.67 -3.46
CA ALA A 260 -3.63 -19.71 -2.43
C ALA A 260 -4.54 -19.43 -1.23
N ASN A 261 -4.77 -18.16 -0.92
CA ASN A 261 -5.60 -17.66 0.18
C ASN A 261 -6.98 -17.14 -0.30
N ASP A 262 -7.24 -17.16 -1.60
CA ASP A 262 -8.44 -16.62 -2.23
C ASP A 262 -9.66 -17.53 -2.09
N ILE A 263 -10.84 -16.91 -2.04
CA ILE A 263 -12.13 -17.60 -1.95
C ILE A 263 -12.82 -17.51 -3.31
N GLY A 264 -13.29 -18.64 -3.84
CA GLY A 264 -14.07 -18.66 -5.08
C GLY A 264 -14.38 -20.06 -5.58
N GLN A 265 -14.84 -20.14 -6.83
CA GLN A 265 -15.07 -21.41 -7.53
C GLN A 265 -13.76 -22.17 -7.77
N PRO A 266 -13.79 -23.50 -8.01
CA PRO A 266 -12.57 -24.31 -8.12
C PRO A 266 -11.60 -23.94 -9.26
N THR A 267 -12.00 -23.04 -10.16
CA THR A 267 -11.14 -22.49 -11.22
C THR A 267 -11.10 -20.98 -11.09
N MET A 268 -9.96 -20.47 -10.62
CA MET A 268 -9.63 -19.04 -10.56
C MET A 268 -8.32 -18.80 -11.31
N PHE A 269 -8.18 -17.63 -11.91
CA PHE A 269 -6.96 -17.22 -12.60
C PHE A 269 -6.79 -15.69 -12.55
N VAL A 270 -5.54 -15.25 -12.55
CA VAL A 270 -5.20 -13.82 -12.61
C VAL A 270 -5.47 -13.28 -14.01
N THR A 271 -6.12 -12.12 -14.09
CA THR A 271 -6.46 -11.43 -15.35
C THR A 271 -5.75 -10.08 -15.49
N HIS A 272 -5.45 -9.42 -14.37
CA HIS A 272 -4.77 -8.14 -14.37
C HIS A 272 -3.67 -8.10 -13.29
N ILE A 273 -2.61 -7.37 -13.57
CA ILE A 273 -1.58 -6.98 -12.60
C ILE A 273 -1.47 -5.46 -12.65
N ASN A 274 -1.70 -4.82 -11.51
CA ASN A 274 -1.69 -3.37 -11.36
C ASN A 274 -2.56 -2.69 -12.43
N GLU A 275 -3.79 -3.22 -12.60
CA GLU A 275 -4.80 -2.79 -13.57
C GLU A 275 -4.45 -2.99 -15.06
N VAL A 276 -3.28 -3.58 -15.35
CA VAL A 276 -2.90 -3.95 -16.71
C VAL A 276 -3.33 -5.38 -16.99
N ALA A 277 -4.10 -5.58 -18.06
CA ALA A 277 -4.53 -6.90 -18.50
C ALA A 277 -3.31 -7.77 -18.87
N VAL A 278 -3.29 -9.02 -18.40
CA VAL A 278 -2.18 -9.96 -18.60
C VAL A 278 -2.66 -11.36 -18.96
N ASN A 279 -1.85 -12.06 -19.75
CA ASN A 279 -1.92 -13.50 -19.95
C ASN A 279 -0.66 -14.16 -19.36
N PRO A 280 -0.67 -15.49 -19.12
CA PRO A 280 0.53 -16.18 -18.70
C PRO A 280 1.72 -15.95 -19.63
N GLY A 281 2.84 -15.49 -19.06
CA GLY A 281 4.05 -15.05 -19.76
C GLY A 281 4.19 -13.53 -19.88
N ASP A 282 3.10 -12.77 -19.73
CA ASP A 282 3.13 -11.31 -19.79
C ASP A 282 3.78 -10.72 -18.54
N THR A 283 4.42 -9.56 -18.70
CA THR A 283 5.15 -8.86 -17.63
C THR A 283 4.72 -7.40 -17.57
N VAL A 284 4.39 -6.94 -16.37
CA VAL A 284 4.05 -5.55 -16.05
C VAL A 284 5.22 -4.90 -15.32
N THR A 285 5.59 -3.68 -15.71
CA THR A 285 6.59 -2.87 -15.00
C THR A 285 5.88 -1.87 -14.11
N LEU A 286 6.15 -1.91 -12.80
CA LEU A 286 5.62 -0.96 -11.82
C LEU A 286 6.32 0.39 -11.93
N ALA A 287 5.73 1.45 -11.37
CA ALA A 287 6.27 2.82 -11.43
C ALA A 287 7.67 2.93 -10.79
N THR A 288 7.91 2.15 -9.73
CA THR A 288 9.22 2.06 -9.04
C THR A 288 10.25 1.15 -9.75
N GLY A 289 9.90 0.58 -10.92
CA GLY A 289 10.81 -0.14 -11.82
C GLY A 289 10.91 -1.65 -11.62
N GLN A 290 10.18 -2.21 -10.65
CA GLN A 290 10.02 -3.66 -10.50
C GLN A 290 9.22 -4.23 -11.68
N THR A 291 9.43 -5.52 -11.94
CA THR A 291 8.62 -6.24 -12.92
C THR A 291 7.87 -7.38 -12.26
N VAL A 292 6.64 -7.59 -12.68
CA VAL A 292 5.76 -8.67 -12.21
C VAL A 292 5.32 -9.47 -13.42
N THR A 293 5.66 -10.75 -13.43
CA THR A 293 5.31 -11.69 -14.52
C THR A 293 4.27 -12.68 -14.04
N LEU A 294 3.20 -12.87 -14.81
CA LEU A 294 2.23 -13.94 -14.58
C LEU A 294 2.80 -15.27 -15.11
N ASN A 295 2.97 -16.27 -14.25
CA ASN A 295 3.49 -17.58 -14.63
C ASN A 295 2.37 -18.48 -15.20
N ALA A 296 2.75 -19.53 -15.93
CA ALA A 296 1.81 -20.50 -16.51
C ALA A 296 0.99 -21.29 -15.48
N ASP A 297 1.48 -21.38 -14.23
CA ASP A 297 0.79 -22.03 -13.11
C ASP A 297 -0.10 -21.07 -12.31
N GLY A 298 -0.23 -19.80 -12.72
CA GLY A 298 -1.04 -18.79 -12.04
C GLY A 298 -0.31 -18.00 -10.97
N THR A 299 0.92 -18.39 -10.60
CA THR A 299 1.73 -17.64 -9.63
C THR A 299 2.31 -16.37 -10.25
N LEU A 300 2.70 -15.40 -9.41
CA LEU A 300 3.35 -14.17 -9.83
C LEU A 300 4.85 -14.20 -9.50
N THR A 301 5.69 -13.92 -10.50
CA THR A 301 7.12 -13.68 -10.30
C THR A 301 7.40 -12.18 -10.20
N VAL A 302 7.78 -11.70 -9.03
CA VAL A 302 8.18 -10.30 -8.80
C VAL A 302 9.71 -10.19 -8.83
N ASN A 303 10.25 -9.42 -9.77
CA ASN A 303 11.66 -9.03 -9.79
C ASN A 303 11.82 -7.65 -9.15
N THR A 304 12.53 -7.62 -8.03
CA THR A 304 12.80 -6.40 -7.27
C THR A 304 13.94 -5.58 -7.87
N THR A 305 14.00 -4.29 -7.56
CA THR A 305 15.10 -3.39 -7.92
C THR A 305 16.13 -3.29 -6.81
N GLY A 306 17.11 -2.40 -6.98
CA GLY A 306 18.16 -2.15 -5.98
C GLY A 306 17.84 -1.11 -4.93
N THR A 307 16.66 -0.52 -4.93
CA THR A 307 16.21 0.42 -3.89
C THR A 307 15.51 -0.37 -2.79
N LEU A 308 15.73 -0.04 -1.51
CA LEU A 308 14.94 -0.57 -0.38
C LEU A 308 13.63 0.19 -0.25
N GLU A 309 12.52 -0.51 -0.47
CA GLU A 309 11.18 0.01 -0.37
C GLU A 309 10.18 -1.12 -0.05
N THR A 310 8.97 -0.72 0.33
CA THR A 310 7.82 -1.62 0.32
C THR A 310 7.16 -1.53 -1.04
N ILE A 311 7.06 -2.65 -1.74
CA ILE A 311 6.47 -2.69 -3.08
C ILE A 311 5.01 -3.11 -2.89
N ASN A 312 4.09 -2.25 -3.32
CA ASN A 312 2.67 -2.56 -3.35
C ASN A 312 2.19 -2.59 -4.80
N PHE A 313 1.33 -3.55 -5.16
CA PHE A 313 0.64 -3.61 -6.44
C PHE A 313 -0.63 -4.46 -6.28
N THR A 314 -1.57 -4.32 -7.20
CA THR A 314 -2.80 -5.13 -7.19
C THR A 314 -2.74 -6.31 -8.17
N TYR A 315 -3.53 -7.34 -7.91
CA TYR A 315 -3.90 -8.33 -8.91
C TYR A 315 -5.43 -8.42 -8.96
N THR A 316 -5.97 -8.64 -10.16
CA THR A 316 -7.39 -8.95 -10.32
C THR A 316 -7.51 -10.40 -10.73
N MET A 317 -8.26 -11.19 -9.96
CA MET A 317 -8.58 -12.55 -10.33
C MET A 317 -9.97 -12.66 -10.93
N GLN A 318 -10.22 -13.74 -11.67
CA GLN A 318 -11.51 -14.08 -12.23
C GLN A 318 -11.81 -15.57 -12.03
N ASP A 319 -13.06 -15.90 -11.74
CA ASP A 319 -13.52 -17.28 -11.72
C ASP A 319 -14.10 -17.75 -13.08
N GLY A 320 -14.47 -19.04 -13.13
CA GLY A 320 -15.10 -19.64 -14.31
C GLY A 320 -16.49 -19.09 -14.66
N ALA A 321 -17.14 -18.35 -13.76
CA ALA A 321 -18.43 -17.69 -13.99
C ALA A 321 -18.27 -16.24 -14.48
N GLY A 322 -17.04 -15.72 -14.55
CA GLY A 322 -16.76 -14.35 -14.98
C GLY A 322 -16.83 -13.33 -13.85
N LEU A 323 -16.90 -13.77 -12.60
CA LEU A 323 -16.82 -12.88 -11.45
C LEU A 323 -15.37 -12.50 -11.20
N THR A 324 -15.13 -11.24 -10.89
CA THR A 324 -13.79 -10.69 -10.64
C THR A 324 -13.72 -10.08 -9.27
N ASP A 325 -12.53 -10.13 -8.66
CA ASP A 325 -12.21 -9.39 -7.44
C ASP A 325 -10.73 -8.97 -7.47
N THR A 326 -10.40 -7.92 -6.74
CA THR A 326 -9.05 -7.35 -6.69
C THR A 326 -8.44 -7.53 -5.31
N GLY A 327 -7.19 -8.00 -5.25
CA GLY A 327 -6.41 -8.09 -4.02
C GLY A 327 -5.12 -7.29 -4.15
N MET A 328 -4.52 -6.92 -3.01
CA MET A 328 -3.20 -6.29 -2.98
C MET A 328 -2.10 -7.30 -2.64
N VAL A 329 -0.95 -7.14 -3.29
CA VAL A 329 0.31 -7.76 -2.87
C VAL A 329 1.21 -6.69 -2.24
N THR A 330 1.60 -6.91 -0.99
CA THR A 330 2.63 -6.13 -0.29
C THR A 330 3.92 -6.94 -0.16
N LEU A 331 4.97 -6.51 -0.85
CA LEU A 331 6.29 -7.13 -0.83
C LEU A 331 7.30 -6.21 -0.11
N THR A 332 7.73 -6.60 1.09
CA THR A 332 8.77 -5.87 1.82
C THR A 332 10.17 -6.33 1.39
N GLN A 333 11.01 -5.39 0.98
CA GLN A 333 12.42 -5.68 0.69
C GLN A 333 13.28 -5.59 1.94
N MET A 334 14.24 -6.51 2.08
CA MET A 334 15.07 -6.59 3.27
C MET A 334 16.55 -6.27 3.05
N ALA A 335 17.16 -5.56 4.00
CA ALA A 335 18.61 -5.46 4.18
C ALA A 335 19.16 -6.69 4.95
N CYS A 336 20.31 -7.23 4.54
CA CYS A 336 20.89 -8.45 5.13
C CYS A 336 22.37 -8.30 5.54
N PHE A 337 22.72 -8.99 6.62
CA PHE A 337 24.09 -9.34 7.00
C PHE A 337 24.56 -10.55 6.21
N THR A 338 25.86 -10.86 6.22
CA THR A 338 26.35 -12.15 5.73
C THR A 338 26.60 -13.13 6.87
N ALA A 339 26.44 -14.44 6.61
CA ALA A 339 26.82 -15.48 7.57
C ALA A 339 28.28 -15.29 8.03
N GLY A 340 28.52 -15.51 9.32
CA GLY A 340 29.77 -15.22 10.01
C GLY A 340 29.83 -13.81 10.62
N THR A 341 28.88 -12.92 10.32
CA THR A 341 28.78 -11.62 10.99
C THR A 341 28.46 -11.84 12.47
N LEU A 342 29.32 -11.34 13.36
CA LEU A 342 29.14 -11.46 14.81
C LEU A 342 28.21 -10.35 15.30
N ILE A 343 27.13 -10.74 15.96
CA ILE A 343 26.14 -9.84 16.54
C ILE A 343 26.37 -9.81 18.05
N ALA A 344 26.42 -8.62 18.62
CA ALA A 344 26.58 -8.45 20.06
C ALA A 344 25.33 -8.93 20.81
N THR A 345 25.49 -9.87 21.73
CA THR A 345 24.43 -10.31 22.66
C THR A 345 24.88 -10.05 24.11
N PRO A 346 23.98 -10.08 25.10
CA PRO A 346 24.34 -9.90 26.50
C PRO A 346 25.46 -10.83 26.99
N ASP A 347 25.52 -12.04 26.45
CA ASP A 347 26.48 -13.09 26.84
C ASP A 347 27.73 -13.12 25.95
N GLY A 348 27.90 -12.13 25.06
CA GLY A 348 29.00 -12.03 24.13
C GLY A 348 28.56 -12.03 22.67
N GLU A 349 29.49 -11.89 21.75
CA GLU A 349 29.17 -11.83 20.33
C GLU A 349 28.94 -13.24 19.75
N ARG A 350 27.87 -13.41 18.96
CA ARG A 350 27.50 -14.67 18.32
C ARG A 350 27.38 -14.49 16.80
N PRO A 351 27.82 -15.45 15.97
CA PRO A 351 27.55 -15.40 14.53
C PRO A 351 26.05 -15.36 14.26
N ILE A 352 25.61 -14.49 13.34
CA ILE A 352 24.20 -14.21 13.09
C ILE A 352 23.40 -15.47 12.73
N GLU A 353 23.98 -16.39 11.96
CA GLU A 353 23.35 -17.65 11.57
C GLU A 353 23.12 -18.63 12.72
N THR A 354 23.67 -18.37 13.90
CA THR A 354 23.47 -19.19 15.11
C THR A 354 22.39 -18.64 16.04
N LEU A 355 21.85 -17.46 15.74
CA LEU A 355 20.80 -16.82 16.52
C LEU A 355 19.43 -17.40 16.15
N ASN A 356 18.52 -17.42 17.11
CA ASN A 356 17.15 -17.90 16.94
C ASN A 356 16.14 -16.84 17.44
N PRO A 357 14.87 -16.91 17.00
CA PRO A 357 13.82 -16.13 17.62
C PRO A 357 13.81 -16.34 19.15
N GLY A 358 13.71 -15.25 19.90
CA GLY A 358 13.81 -15.20 21.36
C GLY A 358 15.21 -14.89 21.91
N ASP A 359 16.28 -15.08 21.13
CA ASP A 359 17.62 -14.67 21.56
C ASP A 359 17.68 -13.14 21.75
N LEU A 360 18.37 -12.68 22.80
CA LEU A 360 18.57 -11.25 23.07
C LEU A 360 19.77 -10.71 22.30
N VAL A 361 19.59 -9.58 21.62
CA VAL A 361 20.64 -8.83 20.92
C VAL A 361 20.79 -7.47 21.56
N LEU A 362 22.03 -7.02 21.77
CA LEU A 362 22.31 -5.67 22.24
C LEU A 362 21.96 -4.66 21.15
N THR A 363 21.05 -3.75 21.47
CA THR A 363 20.72 -2.60 20.62
C THR A 363 21.29 -1.32 21.21
N LEU A 364 21.42 -0.30 20.37
CA LEU A 364 22.03 0.95 20.73
C LEU A 364 21.16 1.76 21.71
N ASP A 365 19.84 1.80 21.48
CA ASP A 365 18.93 2.73 22.14
C ASP A 365 18.03 2.06 23.20
N ASP A 366 17.59 0.83 22.95
CA ASP A 366 16.55 0.15 23.74
C ASP A 366 17.10 -0.99 24.62
N GLY A 367 18.43 -1.10 24.77
CA GLY A 367 19.06 -2.19 25.50
C GLY A 367 18.92 -3.56 24.80
N PRO A 368 19.03 -4.69 25.51
CA PRO A 368 18.87 -6.01 24.90
C PRO A 368 17.43 -6.26 24.42
N GLN A 369 17.24 -6.53 23.14
CA GLN A 369 15.94 -6.79 22.53
C GLN A 369 15.84 -8.22 22.00
N PRO A 370 14.67 -8.89 22.11
CA PRO A 370 14.48 -10.26 21.63
C PRO A 370 14.28 -10.28 20.12
N ILE A 371 14.99 -11.17 19.43
CA ILE A 371 14.75 -11.42 18.00
C ILE A 371 13.34 -12.01 17.83
N ARG A 372 12.54 -11.40 16.95
CA ARG A 372 11.20 -11.90 16.59
C ARG A 372 11.24 -12.85 15.41
N TRP A 373 12.14 -12.60 14.48
CA TRP A 373 12.31 -13.43 13.31
C TRP A 373 13.74 -13.40 12.83
N ILE A 374 14.21 -14.53 12.30
CA ILE A 374 15.50 -14.64 11.64
C ILE A 374 15.37 -15.51 10.38
N GLY A 375 16.00 -15.10 9.28
CA GLY A 375 15.92 -15.80 8.01
C GLY A 375 17.21 -15.77 7.23
N THR A 376 17.49 -16.83 6.47
CA THR A 376 18.72 -16.98 5.68
C THR A 376 18.42 -17.29 4.22
N ARG A 377 19.17 -16.69 3.30
CA ARG A 377 19.13 -16.97 1.86
C ARG A 377 20.54 -17.01 1.28
N THR A 378 20.85 -18.02 0.47
CA THR A 378 22.13 -18.11 -0.25
C THR A 378 21.97 -17.74 -1.73
N VAL A 379 22.83 -16.85 -2.23
CA VAL A 379 22.84 -16.39 -3.62
C VAL A 379 24.28 -16.28 -4.15
N PRO A 380 24.53 -16.37 -5.48
CA PRO A 380 25.85 -16.11 -6.03
C PRO A 380 26.19 -14.61 -5.96
N ALA A 381 27.41 -14.27 -5.53
CA ALA A 381 27.92 -12.90 -5.41
C ALA A 381 28.21 -12.26 -6.78
N ARG A 382 27.16 -11.88 -7.52
CA ARG A 382 27.25 -11.24 -8.85
C ARG A 382 26.29 -10.08 -8.98
N GLY A 383 26.65 -9.13 -9.84
CA GLY A 383 25.78 -8.00 -10.19
C GLY A 383 25.30 -7.29 -8.95
N ALA A 384 23.99 -7.26 -8.74
CA ALA A 384 23.39 -6.65 -7.57
C ALA A 384 23.49 -7.44 -6.25
N PHE A 385 23.79 -8.73 -6.30
CA PHE A 385 23.97 -9.58 -5.12
C PHE A 385 25.41 -9.60 -4.61
N ALA A 386 26.35 -8.97 -5.32
CA ALA A 386 27.74 -8.87 -4.90
C ALA A 386 27.83 -8.02 -3.62
N PRO A 387 28.17 -8.61 -2.45
CA PRO A 387 28.16 -7.91 -1.18
C PRO A 387 29.20 -6.79 -1.14
N VAL A 388 29.03 -5.89 -0.18
CA VAL A 388 29.99 -4.85 0.13
C VAL A 388 30.79 -5.27 1.35
N ARG A 389 32.11 -5.28 1.19
CA ARG A 389 33.08 -5.51 2.25
C ARG A 389 33.56 -4.16 2.76
N LEU A 390 33.44 -3.95 4.06
CA LEU A 390 34.07 -2.86 4.80
C LEU A 390 35.28 -3.43 5.54
N ALA A 391 36.48 -3.00 5.15
CA ALA A 391 37.72 -3.41 5.78
C ALA A 391 37.83 -2.87 7.22
N PRO A 392 38.69 -3.48 8.06
CA PRO A 392 39.14 -2.86 9.31
C PRO A 392 39.53 -1.39 9.12
N GLY A 393 39.07 -0.53 10.03
CA GLY A 393 39.31 0.91 10.04
C GLY A 393 38.53 1.73 9.02
N ALA A 394 37.70 1.12 8.15
CA ALA A 394 37.01 1.85 7.08
C ALA A 394 36.06 2.95 7.58
N LEU A 395 35.41 2.72 8.73
CA LEU A 395 34.53 3.67 9.43
C LEU A 395 34.92 3.86 10.90
N GLY A 396 36.15 3.45 11.27
CA GLY A 396 36.67 3.58 12.64
C GLY A 396 36.72 2.29 13.46
N GLU A 397 36.00 1.24 13.05
CA GLU A 397 36.01 -0.04 13.77
C GLU A 397 37.02 -1.03 13.20
N GLU A 398 37.61 -1.85 14.05
CA GLU A 398 38.81 -2.67 13.77
C GLU A 398 38.53 -4.04 13.12
N ARG A 399 37.26 -4.43 12.96
CA ARG A 399 36.90 -5.73 12.37
C ARG A 399 36.43 -5.58 10.94
N GLU A 400 36.55 -6.60 10.12
CA GLU A 400 35.91 -6.61 8.80
C GLU A 400 34.40 -6.85 8.96
N ILE A 401 33.57 -6.27 8.10
CA ILE A 401 32.18 -6.73 7.93
C ILE A 401 31.83 -6.82 6.44
N VAL A 402 31.03 -7.82 6.09
CA VAL A 402 30.48 -8.00 4.75
C VAL A 402 28.96 -7.98 4.85
N VAL A 403 28.32 -7.08 4.12
CA VAL A 403 26.88 -6.87 4.16
C VAL A 403 26.31 -6.81 2.75
N SER A 404 24.99 -6.96 2.64
CA SER A 404 24.29 -6.70 1.39
C SER A 404 24.48 -5.24 0.95
N PRO A 405 24.49 -4.92 -0.35
CA PRO A 405 24.83 -3.57 -0.82
C PRO A 405 23.98 -2.43 -0.26
N GLN A 406 22.71 -2.67 0.04
CA GLN A 406 21.82 -1.61 0.55
C GLN A 406 21.78 -1.55 2.08
N HIS A 407 22.45 -2.45 2.79
CA HIS A 407 22.46 -2.47 4.24
C HIS A 407 22.99 -1.13 4.77
N ARG A 408 22.20 -0.44 5.61
CA ARG A 408 22.62 0.86 6.12
C ARG A 408 23.53 0.72 7.34
N MET A 409 24.69 1.36 7.22
CA MET A 409 25.67 1.49 8.28
C MET A 409 25.46 2.85 8.94
N LEU A 410 25.53 2.90 10.27
CA LEU A 410 25.49 4.18 10.98
C LEU A 410 26.83 4.89 10.80
N VAL A 411 26.79 6.09 10.22
CA VAL A 411 27.95 6.97 10.06
C VAL A 411 27.83 8.11 11.06
N ARG A 412 28.92 8.38 11.78
CA ARG A 412 28.98 9.38 12.86
C ARG A 412 30.14 10.36 12.69
N GLY A 413 30.03 11.50 13.37
CA GLY A 413 31.11 12.47 13.54
C GLY A 413 31.25 13.43 12.35
N ALA A 414 32.45 13.95 12.15
CA ALA A 414 32.69 15.10 11.27
C ALA A 414 32.16 14.94 9.84
N TRP A 415 32.11 13.72 9.29
CA TRP A 415 31.53 13.48 7.96
C TRP A 415 30.00 13.54 7.93
N ALA A 416 29.33 13.06 8.99
CA ALA A 416 27.88 13.18 9.11
C ALA A 416 27.47 14.66 9.26
N GLU A 417 28.19 15.41 10.12
CA GLU A 417 27.95 16.83 10.33
C GLU A 417 28.22 17.65 9.05
N LEU A 418 29.34 17.39 8.37
CA LEU A 418 29.74 18.16 7.19
C LEU A 418 28.82 17.93 5.99
N LEU A 419 28.36 16.70 5.76
CA LEU A 419 27.59 16.33 4.56
C LEU A 419 26.08 16.43 4.77
N PHE A 420 25.60 16.22 6.00
CA PHE A 420 24.16 16.09 6.29
C PHE A 420 23.68 17.00 7.43
N GLY A 421 24.57 17.72 8.12
CA GLY A 421 24.19 18.63 9.20
C GLY A 421 23.66 17.95 10.46
N VAL A 422 23.94 16.64 10.62
CA VAL A 422 23.47 15.81 11.74
C VAL A 422 24.63 15.05 12.37
N GLU A 423 24.52 14.70 13.65
CA GLU A 423 25.57 13.97 14.38
C GLU A 423 25.73 12.51 13.90
N GLU A 424 24.64 11.91 13.45
CA GLU A 424 24.60 10.53 12.94
C GLU A 424 23.61 10.37 11.78
N VAL A 425 23.95 9.48 10.84
CA VAL A 425 23.14 9.22 9.65
C VAL A 425 23.33 7.77 9.18
N LEU A 426 22.25 7.14 8.74
CA LEU A 426 22.29 5.81 8.14
C LEU A 426 22.63 5.91 6.65
N VAL A 427 23.75 5.31 6.23
CA VAL A 427 24.22 5.33 4.83
C VAL A 427 24.33 3.92 4.30
N ARG A 428 23.85 3.70 3.07
CA ARG A 428 23.93 2.39 2.41
C ARG A 428 25.38 1.98 2.17
N ALA A 429 25.70 0.71 2.42
CA ALA A 429 27.04 0.19 2.20
C ALA A 429 27.55 0.42 0.76
N LEU A 430 26.69 0.32 -0.25
CA LEU A 430 27.03 0.55 -1.65
C LEU A 430 27.47 2.00 -1.93
N ASP A 431 26.82 2.98 -1.28
CA ASP A 431 27.16 4.40 -1.44
C ASP A 431 28.49 4.75 -0.76
N LEU A 432 28.95 3.90 0.16
CA LEU A 432 30.24 4.04 0.84
C LEU A 432 31.41 3.42 0.05
N VAL A 433 31.14 2.71 -1.07
CA VAL A 433 32.18 2.03 -1.86
C VAL A 433 33.19 3.05 -2.41
N ASN A 434 34.43 2.93 -1.97
CA ASN A 434 35.53 3.82 -2.35
C ASN A 434 36.64 3.12 -3.14
N GLY A 435 36.49 1.82 -3.42
CA GLY A 435 37.43 1.01 -4.19
C GLY A 435 38.73 0.66 -3.45
N ARG A 436 38.87 1.03 -2.17
CA ARG A 436 40.05 0.76 -1.34
C ARG A 436 39.68 0.01 -0.06
N THR A 437 39.12 0.73 0.92
CA THR A 437 38.73 0.17 2.22
C THR A 437 37.30 -0.35 2.22
N ILE A 438 36.46 0.14 1.32
CA ILE A 438 35.10 -0.34 1.12
C ILE A 438 34.94 -0.77 -0.34
N THR A 439 34.74 -2.07 -0.56
CA THR A 439 34.81 -2.69 -1.89
C THR A 439 33.69 -3.70 -2.11
N ARG A 440 33.34 -3.96 -3.37
CA ARG A 440 32.37 -5.00 -3.72
C ARG A 440 33.08 -6.33 -3.94
N ILE A 441 32.51 -7.42 -3.43
CA ILE A 441 32.96 -8.79 -3.69
C ILE A 441 32.09 -9.37 -4.79
N ALA A 442 32.57 -9.39 -6.03
CA ALA A 442 31.83 -9.84 -7.22
C ALA A 442 32.45 -11.09 -7.87
N ASP A 443 32.91 -12.05 -7.05
CA ASP A 443 33.63 -13.24 -7.50
C ASP A 443 32.70 -14.40 -7.93
N GLY A 444 31.39 -14.22 -7.79
CA GLY A 444 30.37 -15.20 -8.13
C GLY A 444 30.27 -16.40 -7.19
N ARG A 445 30.99 -16.40 -6.07
CA ARG A 445 30.86 -17.45 -5.05
C ARG A 445 29.53 -17.32 -4.30
N PRO A 446 28.97 -18.43 -3.76
CA PRO A 446 27.79 -18.35 -2.91
C PRO A 446 28.05 -17.48 -1.68
N VAL A 447 27.14 -16.55 -1.38
CA VAL A 447 27.08 -15.78 -0.15
C VAL A 447 25.75 -16.06 0.54
N ALA A 448 25.80 -16.39 1.84
CA ALA A 448 24.62 -16.54 2.67
C ALA A 448 24.30 -15.21 3.34
N TYR A 449 23.13 -14.67 3.02
CA TYR A 449 22.59 -13.47 3.61
C TYR A 449 21.62 -13.83 4.73
N VAL A 450 21.78 -13.19 5.89
CA VAL A 450 21.00 -13.44 7.11
C VAL A 450 20.32 -12.15 7.55
N HIS A 451 19.05 -12.24 7.93
CA HIS A 451 18.20 -11.15 8.35
C HIS A 451 17.70 -11.41 9.76
N MET A 452 17.63 -10.37 10.60
CA MET A 452 17.03 -10.45 11.93
C MET A 452 16.11 -9.26 12.19
N MET A 453 14.98 -9.53 12.83
CA MET A 453 13.89 -8.60 13.10
C MET A 453 13.60 -8.49 14.59
N PHE A 454 13.16 -7.31 15.02
CA PHE A 454 12.67 -7.02 16.38
C PHE A 454 11.26 -6.38 16.30
N ASP A 455 10.60 -6.14 17.43
CA ASP A 455 9.27 -5.49 17.47
C ASP A 455 9.26 -4.05 16.93
N ARG A 456 10.40 -3.39 17.07
CA ARG A 456 10.69 -2.05 16.56
C ARG A 456 11.99 -2.13 15.79
N HIS A 457 12.20 -1.23 14.85
CA HIS A 457 13.51 -1.08 14.22
C HIS A 457 14.57 -0.76 15.29
N GLN A 458 15.70 -1.46 15.22
CA GLN A 458 16.80 -1.34 16.16
C GLN A 458 18.10 -1.04 15.42
N ILE A 459 19.00 -0.31 16.06
CA ILE A 459 20.40 -0.28 15.66
C ILE A 459 21.15 -1.35 16.46
N VAL A 460 21.76 -2.30 15.77
CA VAL A 460 22.51 -3.43 16.36
C VAL A 460 24.00 -3.27 16.16
N LEU A 461 24.79 -3.89 17.04
CA LEU A 461 26.24 -3.98 16.88
C LEU A 461 26.63 -5.26 16.13
N ALA A 462 27.03 -5.09 14.87
CA ALA A 462 27.47 -6.16 13.98
C ALA A 462 28.97 -6.02 13.67
N ASN A 463 29.78 -7.00 14.07
CA ASN A 463 31.25 -6.94 14.10
C ASN A 463 31.76 -5.64 14.75
N GLY A 464 31.07 -5.20 15.81
CA GLY A 464 31.34 -3.96 16.53
C GLY A 464 30.85 -2.68 15.84
N ARG A 465 30.18 -2.76 14.68
CA ARG A 465 29.63 -1.60 13.96
C ARG A 465 28.14 -1.43 14.20
N PRO A 466 27.66 -0.22 14.51
CA PRO A 466 26.23 0.06 14.54
C PRO A 466 25.64 0.01 13.13
N SER A 467 24.58 -0.78 12.96
CA SER A 467 23.90 -0.98 11.67
C SER A 467 22.42 -1.29 11.89
N GLU A 468 21.60 -1.07 10.87
CA GLU A 468 20.15 -1.28 10.96
C GLU A 468 19.79 -2.77 11.16
N SER A 469 18.80 -3.04 12.02
CA SER A 469 18.05 -4.30 11.99
C SER A 469 17.04 -4.29 10.85
N PHE A 470 16.38 -5.42 10.59
CA PHE A 470 15.21 -5.39 9.72
C PHE A 470 14.10 -4.52 10.34
N LEU A 471 13.52 -3.62 9.54
CA LEU A 471 12.29 -2.90 9.84
C LEU A 471 11.20 -3.44 8.90
N PRO A 472 10.23 -4.22 9.40
CA PRO A 472 9.08 -4.60 8.59
C PRO A 472 8.23 -3.36 8.30
N GLY A 473 7.51 -3.39 7.16
CA GLY A 473 6.42 -2.45 6.93
C GLY A 473 5.32 -2.61 8.01
N PRO A 474 4.46 -1.58 8.21
CA PRO A 474 3.42 -1.60 9.25
C PRO A 474 2.53 -2.86 9.26
N MET A 475 2.36 -3.51 8.10
CA MET A 475 1.52 -4.70 7.91
C MET A 475 2.10 -6.02 8.42
N SER A 476 3.41 -6.12 8.70
CA SER A 476 3.99 -7.38 9.19
C SER A 476 3.90 -7.54 10.71
N ARG A 477 3.39 -6.54 11.45
CA ARG A 477 3.28 -6.62 12.92
C ARG A 477 2.23 -7.63 13.39
N ASP A 478 1.13 -7.74 12.65
CA ASP A 478 0.01 -8.62 13.01
C ASP A 478 0.12 -10.03 12.38
N ALA A 479 1.09 -10.25 11.49
CA ALA A 479 1.29 -11.53 10.80
C ALA A 479 2.09 -12.57 11.61
N PHE A 480 2.58 -12.23 12.81
CA PHE A 480 3.51 -13.07 13.57
C PHE A 480 3.13 -13.31 15.04
N GLU A 481 1.87 -13.10 15.43
CA GLU A 481 1.40 -13.66 16.71
C GLU A 481 1.23 -15.18 16.59
N ALA A 482 2.05 -15.91 17.36
CA ALA A 482 1.85 -17.32 17.67
C ALA A 482 1.69 -17.49 19.18
#